data_AF-A0A926W0D5-F1
#
_entry.id   AF-A0A926W0D5-F1
#
_cell.length_a   1.000
_cell.length_b   1.000
_cell.length_c   1.000
_cell.angle_alpha   90.00
_cell.angle_beta   90.00
_cell.angle_gamma   90.00
#
_symmetry.space_group_name_H-M   'P 1'
#
loop_
_entity.id
_entity.type
_entity.pdbx_description
1 polymer ?
#
loop_
_entity_poly.entity_id
_entity_poly.type
_entity_poly.pdbx_seq_one_letter_code
_entity_poly.pdbx_strand_id
1 'polypeptide(L)' 'MNGVERRSFQAEMALKYCQGSTRLAETLFGWGRQNIEVGLAEKRTGITCVGLQSTFSGAKQQFLSSWEGMTLTLDTSVL' A
#
# COMPACT_ATOMS: atom_id res chain seq x y z
N MET A 1 -7.68 -9.74 -5.02
CA MET A 1 -7.04 -8.46 -4.68
C MET A 1 -7.67 -7.99 -3.38
N ASN A 2 -6.90 -8.03 -2.29
CA ASN A 2 -7.39 -7.62 -0.97
C ASN A 2 -7.54 -6.09 -0.94
N GLY A 3 -8.48 -5.56 -0.15
CA GLY A 3 -8.69 -4.11 -0.03
C GLY A 3 -7.41 -3.36 0.40
N VAL A 4 -6.60 -4.02 1.23
CA VAL A 4 -5.29 -3.52 1.69
C VAL A 4 -4.29 -3.37 0.55
N GLU A 5 -4.10 -4.42 -0.25
CA GLU A 5 -3.17 -4.41 -1.40
C GLU A 5 -3.52 -3.33 -2.41
N ARG A 6 -4.82 -3.10 -2.62
CA ARG A 6 -5.29 -2.03 -3.49
C ARG A 6 -4.90 -0.66 -2.95
N ARG A 7 -5.08 -0.41 -1.64
CA ARG A 7 -4.72 0.88 -1.03
C ARG A 7 -3.21 1.10 -0.97
N SER A 8 -2.43 0.07 -0.68
CA SER A 8 -0.97 0.17 -0.68
C SER A 8 -0.44 0.53 -2.07
N PHE A 9 -0.98 -0.11 -3.12
CA PHE A 9 -0.67 0.23 -4.50
C PHE A 9 -1.07 1.68 -4.83
N GLN A 10 -2.28 2.10 -4.46
CA GLN A 10 -2.75 3.47 -4.69
C GLN A 10 -1.86 4.50 -3.99
N ALA A 11 -1.43 4.23 -2.76
CA ALA A 11 -0.53 5.09 -2.01
C ALA A 11 0.86 5.18 -2.65
N GLU A 12 1.39 4.07 -3.16
CA GLU A 12 2.66 4.06 -3.90
C GLU A 12 2.60 4.89 -5.17
N MET A 13 1.53 4.74 -5.96
CA MET A 13 1.36 5.52 -7.19
C MET A 13 1.10 6.99 -6.90
N ALA A 14 0.33 7.31 -5.87
CA ALA A 14 0.12 8.68 -5.43
C ALA A 14 1.43 9.35 -4.97
N LEU A 15 2.33 8.61 -4.32
CA LEU A 15 3.66 9.14 -3.97
C LEU A 15 4.54 9.36 -5.20
N LYS A 16 4.56 8.41 -6.14
CA LYS A 16 5.38 8.48 -7.37
C LYS A 16 4.94 9.60 -8.30
N TYR A 17 3.64 9.76 -8.53
CA TYR A 17 3.11 10.65 -9.57
C TYR A 17 2.44 11.91 -9.03
N CYS A 18 1.91 11.88 -7.79
CA CYS A 18 1.17 13.00 -7.21
C CYS A 18 1.87 13.62 -6.01
N GLN A 19 3.13 13.24 -5.72
CA GLN A 19 3.89 13.70 -4.54
C GLN A 19 3.15 13.46 -3.21
N GLY A 20 2.25 12.46 -3.15
CA GLY A 20 1.40 12.20 -1.98
C GLY A 20 0.15 13.08 -1.87
N SER A 21 -0.15 13.91 -2.88
CA SER A 21 -1.37 14.73 -2.91
C SER A 21 -2.60 13.89 -3.27
N THR A 22 -3.54 13.77 -2.33
CA THR A 22 -4.78 13.00 -2.49
C THR A 22 -5.73 13.64 -3.49
N ARG A 23 -5.75 14.97 -3.58
CA ARG A 23 -6.57 15.73 -4.52
C ARG A 23 -6.11 15.57 -5.97
N LEU A 24 -4.78 15.56 -6.19
CA LEU A 24 -4.22 15.29 -7.50
C LEU A 24 -4.46 13.83 -7.91
N ALA A 25 -4.30 12.88 -6.98
CA ALA A 25 -4.54 11.48 -7.26
C ALA A 25 -6.03 11.18 -7.57
N GLU A 26 -6.98 11.84 -6.91
CA GLU A 26 -8.41 11.77 -7.26
C GLU A 26 -8.65 12.30 -8.68
N THR A 27 -8.05 13.43 -9.04
CA THR A 27 -8.26 14.06 -10.35
C THR A 27 -7.60 13.28 -11.49
N LEU A 28 -6.41 12.73 -11.26
CA LEU A 28 -5.62 12.01 -12.28
C LEU A 28 -6.04 10.55 -12.42
N PHE A 29 -6.31 9.85 -11.31
CA PHE A 29 -6.59 8.42 -11.31
C PHE A 29 -8.07 8.08 -11.05
N GLY A 30 -8.91 9.03 -10.63
CA GLY A 30 -10.31 8.78 -10.28
C GLY A 30 -10.48 7.95 -9.00
N TRP A 31 -9.46 7.91 -8.13
CA TRP A 31 -9.53 7.15 -6.88
C TRP A 31 -10.19 7.96 -5.77
N GLY A 32 -11.00 7.30 -4.94
CA GLY A 32 -11.62 7.92 -3.78
C GLY A 32 -10.57 8.41 -2.78
N ARG A 33 -10.65 9.68 -2.40
CA ARG A 33 -9.70 10.35 -1.48
C ARG A 33 -9.41 9.57 -0.21
N GLN A 34 -10.45 9.05 0.44
CA GLN A 34 -10.34 8.29 1.69
C GLN A 34 -9.44 7.05 1.55
N ASN A 35 -9.48 6.36 0.40
CA ASN A 35 -8.64 5.18 0.19
C ASN A 35 -7.16 5.55 0.04
N ILE A 36 -6.87 6.66 -0.63
CA ILE A 36 -5.51 7.16 -0.80
C ILE A 36 -4.98 7.70 0.53
N GLU A 37 -5.78 8.44 1.28
CA GLU A 37 -5.41 8.95 2.62
C GLU A 37 -5.10 7.82 3.59
N VAL A 38 -5.96 6.80 3.66
CA VAL A 38 -5.72 5.62 4.48
C VAL A 38 -4.46 4.89 4.01
N GLY A 39 -4.30 4.65 2.70
CA GLY A 39 -3.11 3.97 2.17
C GLY A 39 -1.80 4.73 2.45
N LEU A 40 -1.82 6.06 2.38
CA LEU A 40 -0.67 6.91 2.72
C LEU A 40 -0.35 6.86 4.22
N ALA A 41 -1.38 6.88 5.07
CA ALA A 41 -1.21 6.75 6.52
C ALA A 41 -0.69 5.36 6.92
N GLU A 42 -1.22 4.30 6.30
CA GLU A 42 -0.76 2.92 6.47
C GLU A 42 0.71 2.80 6.07
N LYS A 43 1.09 3.37 4.93
CA LYS A 43 2.48 3.36 4.45
C LYS A 43 3.43 4.16 5.35
N ARG A 44 2.97 5.31 5.88
CA ARG A 44 3.78 6.14 6.78
C ARG A 44 3.99 5.49 8.15
N THR A 45 3.00 4.77 8.66
CA THR A 45 3.04 4.15 9.99
C THR A 45 3.56 2.71 9.96
N GLY A 46 3.54 2.05 8.80
CA GLY A 46 3.79 0.61 8.68
C GLY A 46 2.65 -0.25 9.24
N ILE A 47 1.53 0.36 9.66
CA ILE A 47 0.40 -0.31 10.28
C ILE A 47 -0.70 -0.46 9.23
N THR A 48 -1.17 -1.69 9.04
CA THR A 48 -2.28 -1.98 8.13
C THR A 48 -3.62 -1.88 8.87
N CYS A 49 -4.57 -1.12 8.32
CA CYS A 49 -5.88 -0.96 8.90
C CYS A 49 -6.80 -2.13 8.50
N VAL A 50 -7.00 -3.07 9.43
CA VAL A 50 -7.78 -4.32 9.24
C VAL A 50 -9.29 -4.13 9.51
N GLY A 51 -9.72 -2.95 9.99
CA GLY A 51 -11.11 -2.67 10.39
C GLY A 51 -12.13 -2.57 9.22
N LEU A 52 -13.39 -2.23 9.56
CA LEU A 52 -14.66 -2.23 8.78
C LEU A 52 -14.61 -2.00 7.25
N GLN A 53 -13.58 -1.31 6.76
CA GLN A 53 -13.24 -1.16 5.34
C GLN A 53 -13.03 -2.51 4.66
N SER A 54 -12.48 -3.50 5.37
CA SER A 54 -12.33 -4.89 4.93
C SER A 54 -13.68 -5.60 4.75
N THR A 55 -14.71 -5.15 5.47
CA THR A 55 -16.10 -5.67 5.42
C THR A 55 -16.92 -5.04 4.30
N PHE A 56 -16.62 -3.79 3.92
CA PHE A 56 -17.22 -3.11 2.76
C PHE A 56 -16.47 -3.35 1.44
N SER A 57 -15.22 -3.84 1.48
CA SER A 57 -14.58 -4.42 0.30
C SER A 57 -15.04 -5.87 0.16
N GLY A 58 -15.85 -6.20 -0.85
CA GLY A 58 -16.42 -7.54 -1.04
C GLY A 58 -15.42 -8.65 -1.38
N ALA A 59 -14.34 -8.83 -0.60
CA ALA A 59 -13.33 -9.86 -0.83
C ALA A 59 -12.98 -10.63 0.45
N LYS A 60 -13.03 -11.95 0.31
CA LYS A 60 -12.72 -12.98 1.30
C LYS A 60 -11.23 -12.91 1.69
N GLN A 61 -10.96 -12.86 2.99
CA GLN A 61 -9.64 -12.83 3.61
C GLN A 61 -8.77 -14.01 3.14
N GLN A 62 -7.63 -13.74 2.50
CA GLN A 62 -6.57 -14.73 2.33
C GLN A 62 -5.36 -14.34 3.17
N PHE A 63 -4.91 -15.36 3.88
CA PHE A 63 -3.98 -15.36 5.00
C PHE A 63 -2.57 -14.98 4.57
N LEU A 64 -1.81 -14.42 5.52
CA LEU A 64 -0.40 -14.07 5.40
C LEU A 64 0.44 -15.23 4.84
N SER A 65 1.27 -14.93 3.85
CA SER A 65 2.52 -15.66 3.65
C SER A 65 3.56 -14.71 3.04
N SER A 66 4.78 -14.80 3.56
CA SER A 66 6.01 -14.24 3.01
C SER A 66 6.39 -12.84 3.51
N TRP A 67 6.68 -12.76 4.82
CA TRP A 67 7.80 -11.95 5.31
C TRP A 67 9.06 -12.82 5.22
N GLU A 68 9.64 -12.97 4.03
CA GLU A 68 11.02 -13.43 3.86
C GLU A 68 11.71 -12.46 2.91
N GLY A 69 12.58 -11.62 3.46
CA GLY A 69 13.35 -10.69 2.63
C GLY A 69 14.00 -9.54 3.38
N MET A 70 14.47 -9.77 4.62
CA MET A 70 15.33 -8.81 5.29
C MET A 70 16.44 -9.55 6.03
N THR A 71 17.64 -9.51 5.44
CA THR A 71 19.03 -9.74 5.93
C THR A 71 19.79 -10.46 4.80
N LEU A 72 20.97 -10.11 4.33
CA LEU A 72 21.99 -9.14 4.71
C LEU A 72 22.93 -8.96 3.51
N THR A 73 23.58 -7.81 3.52
CA THR A 73 24.69 -7.35 2.69
C THR A 73 25.92 -8.29 2.65
N LEU A 74 26.66 -8.21 1.53
CA LEU A 74 28.09 -8.50 1.35
C LEU A 74 28.49 -9.99 1.21
N ASP A 75 28.84 -10.42 -0.02
CA ASP A 75 30.26 -10.67 -0.29
C ASP A 75 30.59 -10.51 -1.78
N THR A 76 31.75 -9.89 -1.99
CA THR A 76 32.33 -9.47 -3.25
C THR A 76 33.39 -10.50 -3.57
N SER A 77 33.03 -11.65 -4.17
CA SER A 77 34.05 -12.57 -4.71
C SER A 77 34.30 -12.24 -6.18
N VAL A 78 35.04 -11.16 -6.39
CA VAL A 78 36.01 -11.06 -7.47
C VAL A 78 37.30 -11.69 -6.92
N LEU A 79 37.60 -12.92 -7.34
CA LEU A 79 38.92 -13.46 -7.68
C LEU A 79 38.79 -14.91 -8.12
#